data_AF-A0A953NXR3-F1
#
_entry.id   AF-A0A953NXR3-F1
#
_cell.length_a   1.000
_cell.length_b   1.000
_cell.length_c   1.000
_cell.angle_alpha   90.00
_cell.angle_beta   90.00
_cell.angle_gamma   90.00
#
_symmetry.space_group_name_H-M   'P 1'
#
loop_
_entity.id
_entity.type
_entity.pdbx_description
1 polymer ?
#
loop_
_entity_poly.entity_id
_entity_poly.type
_entity_poly.pdbx_seq_one_letter_code
_entity_poly.pdbx_strand_id
1 'polypeptide(L)'
;MYRLFSNDSGDSFLTADPNERDRALSEGYLDQGIVGYIATSQQPGTVPFYRLYNPYAREHFYTTSAPERDTAVRNGMNDEGVAGYVWR
;
A
#
# COMPACT_ATOMS: atom_id res chain seq x y z
N MET A 1 7.36 0.62 -6.72
CA MET A 1 5.94 0.75 -6.35
C MET A 1 5.16 1.05 -7.61
N TYR A 2 4.27 0.13 -7.96
CA TYR A 2 3.27 0.27 -9.00
C TYR A 2 2.04 0.95 -8.40
N ARG A 3 1.38 1.82 -9.15
CA ARG A 3 0.05 2.31 -8.80
C ARG A 3 -0.98 1.56 -9.60
N LEU A 4 -1.89 0.89 -8.92
CA LEU A 4 -2.99 0.15 -9.53
C LEU A 4 -4.30 0.90 -9.33
N PHE A 5 -5.20 0.82 -10.32
CA PHE A 5 -6.50 1.45 -10.27
C PHE A 5 -7.58 0.57 -10.90
N SER A 6 -8.73 0.42 -10.24
CA SER A 6 -9.88 -0.27 -10.79
C SER A 6 -10.94 0.72 -11.25
N ASN A 7 -11.30 0.68 -12.54
CA ASN A 7 -12.39 1.49 -13.09
C ASN A 7 -13.76 1.07 -12.52
N ASP A 8 -13.90 -0.19 -12.12
CA ASP A 8 -15.17 -0.75 -11.65
C ASP A 8 -15.47 -0.33 -10.22
N SER A 9 -14.45 -0.34 -9.35
CA SER A 9 -14.60 0.02 -7.94
C SER A 9 -14.18 1.45 -7.60
N GLY A 10 -13.38 2.09 -8.44
CA GLY A 10 -12.70 3.34 -8.10
C GLY A 10 -11.54 3.18 -7.11
N ASP A 11 -11.22 1.95 -6.70
CA ASP A 11 -10.13 1.67 -5.75
C ASP A 11 -8.76 1.89 -6.40
N SER A 12 -7.81 2.43 -5.62
CA SER A 12 -6.41 2.55 -6.01
C SER A 12 -5.51 2.14 -4.86
N PHE A 13 -4.46 1.41 -5.19
CA PHE A 13 -3.45 1.00 -4.22
C PHE A 13 -2.05 0.99 -4.81
N LEU A 14 -1.06 0.96 -3.92
CA LEU A 14 0.35 0.91 -4.23
C LEU A 14 0.91 -0.43 -3.80
N THR A 15 1.75 -1.02 -4.65
CA THR A 15 2.49 -2.24 -4.28
C THR A 15 3.92 -2.22 -4.82
N ALA A 16 4.87 -2.71 -4.02
CA ALA A 16 6.22 -3.01 -4.47
C ALA A 16 6.38 -4.47 -4.93
N ASP A 17 5.38 -5.33 -4.69
CA ASP A 17 5.40 -6.74 -5.06
C ASP A 17 4.89 -6.93 -6.50
N PRO A 18 5.74 -7.39 -7.44
CA PRO A 18 5.29 -7.68 -8.80
C PRO A 18 4.24 -8.79 -8.86
N ASN A 19 4.21 -9.73 -7.90
CA ASN A 19 3.19 -10.79 -7.90
C ASN A 19 1.81 -10.24 -7.54
N GLU A 20 1.73 -9.34 -6.54
CA GLU A 20 0.48 -8.65 -6.21
C GLU A 20 0.00 -7.79 -7.38
N ARG A 21 0.94 -7.10 -8.06
CA ARG A 21 0.63 -6.36 -9.28
C ARG A 21 0.02 -7.27 -10.35
N ASP A 22 0.67 -8.39 -10.68
CA ASP A 22 0.24 -9.28 -11.74
C ASP A 22 -1.11 -9.95 -11.43
N ARG A 23 -1.37 -10.25 -10.15
CA ARG A 23 -2.68 -10.72 -9.70
C ARG A 23 -3.76 -9.66 -9.90
N ALA A 24 -3.53 -8.43 -9.47
CA ALA A 24 -4.51 -7.36 -9.64
C ALA A 24 -4.80 -7.05 -11.12
N LEU A 25 -3.78 -7.15 -11.99
CA LEU A 25 -3.97 -7.05 -13.45
C LEU A 25 -4.91 -8.14 -13.98
N SER A 26 -4.78 -9.38 -13.48
CA SER A 26 -5.69 -10.48 -13.83
C SER A 26 -7.12 -10.27 -13.32
N GLU A 27 -7.29 -9.45 -12.27
CA GLU A 27 -8.56 -9.07 -11.67
C GLU A 27 -9.17 -7.80 -12.30
N GLY A 28 -8.52 -7.23 -13.32
CA GLY A 28 -9.04 -6.08 -14.08
C GLY A 28 -8.54 -4.70 -13.64
N TYR A 29 -7.59 -4.63 -12.70
CA TYR A 29 -6.92 -3.37 -12.40
C TYR A 29 -6.06 -2.90 -13.57
N LEU A 30 -5.97 -1.59 -13.73
CA LEU A 30 -5.04 -0.92 -14.63
C LEU A 30 -3.75 -0.59 -13.88
N ASP A 31 -2.61 -0.97 -14.46
CA ASP A 31 -1.30 -0.48 -14.01
C ASP A 31 -1.08 0.94 -14.55
N GLN A 32 -1.04 1.91 -13.64
CA GLN A 32 -0.79 3.32 -13.93
C GLN A 32 0.71 3.68 -13.90
N GLY A 33 1.57 2.67 -13.80
CA GLY A 33 3.01 2.78 -13.86
C GLY A 33 3.68 2.89 -12.50
N ILE A 34 4.99 3.09 -12.55
CA ILE A 34 5.86 3.18 -11.38
C ILE A 34 5.78 4.60 -10.81
N VAL A 35 5.43 4.70 -9.52
CA VAL A 35 5.35 5.98 -8.79
C VAL A 35 6.54 6.22 -7.85
N GLY A 36 7.41 5.22 -7.68
CA GLY A 36 8.61 5.34 -6.85
C GLY A 36 9.22 3.98 -6.51
N TYR A 37 10.36 3.99 -5.82
CA TYR A 37 11.06 2.78 -5.37
C TYR A 37 11.19 2.80 -3.85
N ILE A 38 10.97 1.66 -3.23
CA ILE A 38 11.11 1.44 -1.79
C ILE A 38 11.92 0.17 -1.56
N ALA A 39 12.59 0.05 -0.42
CA ALA A 39 13.25 -1.19 -0.06
C ALA A 39 12.19 -2.23 0.38
N THR A 40 12.32 -3.47 -0.08
CA THR A 40 11.41 -4.58 0.30
C THR A 40 11.84 -5.30 1.59
N SER A 41 12.96 -4.88 2.17
CA SER A 41 13.49 -5.34 3.45
C SER A 41 14.07 -4.16 4.21
N GLN A 42 14.14 -4.28 5.54
CA GLN A 42 14.71 -3.23 6.40
C GLN A 42 16.18 -2.99 6.04
N GLN A 43 16.52 -1.74 5.73
CA GLN A 43 17.89 -1.28 5.46
C GLN A 43 18.31 -0.20 6.47
N PRO A 44 19.62 0.05 6.67
CA PRO A 44 20.08 1.19 7.47
C PRO A 44 19.50 2.52 6.98
N GLY A 45 18.99 3.34 7.91
CA GLY A 45 18.39 4.64 7.60
C GLY A 45 16.99 4.58 6.97
N THR A 46 16.34 3.41 6.96
CA THR A 46 14.95 3.28 6.51
C THR A 46 14.00 3.07 7.68
N VAL A 47 12.75 3.48 7.50
CA VAL A 47 11.64 3.23 8.42
C VAL A 47 10.55 2.41 7.72
N PRO A 48 9.74 1.64 8.45
CA PRO A 48 8.60 0.93 7.86
C PRO A 48 7.61 1.88 7.20
N PHE A 49 7.08 1.46 6.06
CA PHE A 49 6.00 2.09 5.34
C PHE A 49 4.78 1.16 5.41
N TYR A 50 3.83 1.54 6.26
CA TYR A 50 2.64 0.74 6.56
C TYR A 50 1.58 0.93 5.49
N ARG A 51 0.84 -0.14 5.17
CA ARG A 51 -0.36 -0.13 4.35
C ARG A 51 -1.55 -0.57 5.18
N LEU A 52 -2.64 0.18 5.10
CA LEU A 52 -3.89 -0.11 5.78
C LEU A 52 -5.03 -0.06 4.77
N TYR A 53 -6.05 -0.90 4.98
CA TYR A 53 -7.22 -0.98 4.11
C TYR A 53 -8.51 -0.67 4.86
N ASN A 54 -9.34 0.20 4.28
CA ASN A 54 -10.70 0.43 4.75
C ASN A 54 -11.69 -0.38 3.88
N PRO A 55 -12.28 -1.47 4.41
CA PRO A 55 -13.21 -2.29 3.62
C PRO A 55 -14.54 -1.59 3.31
N TYR A 56 -14.92 -0.57 4.07
CA TYR A 56 -16.16 0.17 3.86
C TYR A 56 -16.02 1.22 2.76
N ALA A 57 -14.93 1.99 2.79
CA ALA A 57 -14.64 3.01 1.77
C ALA A 57 -13.95 2.42 0.52
N ARG A 58 -13.39 1.21 0.63
CA ARG A 58 -12.54 0.57 -0.39
C ARG A 58 -11.35 1.45 -0.74
N GLU A 59 -10.66 1.94 0.29
CA GLU A 59 -9.53 2.85 0.17
C GLU A 59 -8.33 2.34 0.96
N HIS A 60 -7.14 2.56 0.40
CA HIS A 60 -5.88 2.27 1.05
C HIS A 60 -5.28 3.54 1.65
N PHE A 61 -4.73 3.40 2.85
CA PHE A 61 -4.00 4.45 3.55
C PHE A 61 -2.56 4.00 3.81
N TYR A 62 -1.61 4.92 3.66
CA TYR A 62 -0.19 4.64 3.79
C TYR A 62 0.49 5.63 4.71
N THR A 63 1.32 5.16 5.62
CA THR A 63 2.04 6.03 6.57
C THR A 63 3.35 5.42 7.04
N THR A 64 4.32 6.26 7.40
CA THR A 64 5.53 5.84 8.15
C THR A 64 5.39 6.04 9.66
N SER A 65 4.28 6.64 10.11
CA SER A 65 4.00 6.95 11.51
C SER A 65 3.27 5.78 12.17
N ALA A 66 3.94 5.06 13.06
CA ALA A 66 3.31 4.00 13.86
C ALA A 66 2.11 4.51 14.69
N PRO A 67 2.16 5.69 15.36
CA PRO A 67 0.99 6.24 16.05
C PRO A 67 -0.21 6.53 15.13
N GLU A 68 0.04 6.91 13.88
CA GLU A 68 -1.02 7.15 12.89
C GLU A 68 -1.65 5.85 12.41
N ARG A 69 -0.83 4.83 12.10
CA ARG A 69 -1.29 3.46 11.86
C ARG A 69 -2.16 2.96 13.01
N ASP A 70 -1.69 3.06 14.25
CA ASP A 70 -2.42 2.57 15.43
C ASP A 70 -3.74 3.33 15.64
N THR A 71 -3.79 4.60 15.26
CA THR A 71 -5.03 5.40 15.29
C THR A 71 -5.99 4.96 14.20
N ALA A 72 -5.52 4.74 12.98
CA ALA A 72 -6.31 4.25 11.87
C ALA A 72 -6.91 2.85 12.14
N VAL A 73 -6.13 1.95 12.75
CA VAL A 73 -6.63 0.63 13.21
C VAL A 73 -7.73 0.77 14.24
N ARG A 74 -7.54 1.65 15.25
CA ARG A 74 -8.58 1.94 16.24
C ARG A 74 -9.87 2.51 15.63
N ASN A 75 -9.74 3.19 14.48
CA ASN A 75 -10.86 3.74 13.71
C ASN A 75 -11.45 2.73 12.70
N GLY A 76 -11.02 1.47 12.73
CA GLY A 76 -11.62 0.38 11.95
C GLY A 76 -10.95 0.07 10.61
N MET A 77 -9.77 0.62 10.34
CA MET A 77 -8.96 0.17 9.20
C MET A 77 -8.26 -1.15 9.54
N ASN A 78 -8.12 -2.02 8.53
CA ASN A 78 -7.34 -3.24 8.63
C ASN A 78 -5.86 -2.91 8.43
N ASP A 79 -4.99 -3.31 9.36
CA ASP A 79 -3.54 -3.25 9.17
C ASP A 79 -3.11 -4.40 8.24
N GLU A 80 -2.61 -4.06 7.06
CA GLU A 80 -2.06 -5.03 6.10
C GLU A 80 -0.55 -5.22 6.27
N GLY A 81 0.04 -4.50 7.24
CA GLY A 81 1.44 -4.62 7.61
C GLY A 81 2.36 -3.69 6.82
N VAL A 82 3.60 -4.13 6.68
CA VAL A 82 4.68 -3.35 6.07
C VAL A 82 4.68 -3.57 4.56
N ALA A 83 4.28 -2.55 3.79
CA ALA A 83 4.36 -2.56 2.34
C ALA A 83 5.81 -2.42 1.82
N GLY A 84 6.69 -1.87 2.66
CA GLY A 84 8.13 -1.85 2.47
C GLY A 84 8.80 -0.84 3.40
N TYR A 85 9.98 -0.36 3.03
CA TYR A 85 10.81 0.50 3.86
C TYR A 85 11.31 1.70 3.05
N VAL A 86 11.22 2.89 3.63
CA VAL A 86 11.56 4.16 2.97
C VAL A 86 12.61 4.93 3.77
N TRP A 87 13.49 5.66 3.08
CA TRP A 87 14.48 6.53 3.73
C TRP A 87 13.80 7.71 4.42
N ARG A 88 14.28 8.05 5.61
CA ARG A 88 13.79 9.16 6.44
C ARG A 88 14.92 10.10 6.84
#